data_AF-A0A7M4G2Q2-F1
#
_entry.id   AF-A0A7M4G2Q2-F1
#
_cell.length_a   1.000
_cell.length_b   1.000
_cell.length_c   1.000
_cell.angle_alpha   90.00
_cell.angle_beta   90.00
_cell.angle_gamma   90.00
#
_symmetry.space_group_name_H-M   'P 1'
#
loop_
_entity.id
_entity.type
_entity.pdbx_description
1 polymer ?
#
loop_
_entity_poly.entity_id
_entity_poly.type
_entity_poly.pdbx_seq_one_letter_code
_entity_poly.pdbx_strand_id
1 'polypeptide(L)'
;MSQDRAQRSLPALPDQALAVRAAAAELRARAEADRSQPWPLPLTDSFLLRFLRARDFNLELAWRLLKNYHKWRAECPEITADLQPSSILNLLRAGYHGVLRSRDPHGSRVLIYRIGQWDPKMFTAYDVFRVSLITSELIVKETETQRNGVKAIFDLQGWRFAHAFQICPTVARRIAAVVT
;
A
#
# COMPACT_ATOMS: atom_id res chain seq x y z
N MET A 1 -34.37 21.75 -20.75
CA MET A 1 -34.45 20.84 -19.59
C MET A 1 -34.01 19.48 -20.10
N SER A 2 -32.84 18.93 -19.79
CA SER A 2 -32.31 18.66 -18.46
C SER A 2 -30.82 19.01 -18.37
N GLN A 3 -30.45 19.68 -17.28
CA GLN A 3 -29.07 19.87 -16.86
C GLN A 3 -28.58 18.55 -16.27
N ASP A 4 -27.60 17.93 -16.90
CA ASP A 4 -26.83 16.84 -16.28
C ASP A 4 -25.34 17.16 -16.45
N ARG A 5 -24.91 18.26 -15.81
CA ARG A 5 -23.50 18.44 -15.47
C ARG A 5 -23.22 17.51 -14.30
N ALA A 6 -22.97 16.24 -14.60
CA ALA A 6 -22.49 15.27 -13.62
C ALA A 6 -21.30 15.90 -12.88
N GLN A 7 -21.53 16.23 -11.61
CA GLN A 7 -20.53 16.79 -10.72
C GLN A 7 -19.50 15.69 -10.50
N ARG A 8 -18.42 15.71 -11.29
CA ARG A 8 -17.38 14.67 -11.24
C ARG A 8 -16.89 14.57 -9.80
N SER A 9 -16.98 13.38 -9.23
CA SER A 9 -16.49 13.11 -7.88
C SER A 9 -15.00 13.48 -7.80
N LEU A 10 -14.57 14.09 -6.68
CA LEU A 10 -13.18 14.51 -6.45
C LEU A 10 -12.14 13.42 -6.83
N PRO A 11 -12.35 12.12 -6.53
CA PRO A 11 -11.43 11.05 -6.92
C PRO A 11 -11.16 10.93 -8.43
N ALA A 12 -12.14 11.29 -9.26
CA ALA A 12 -12.05 11.20 -10.72
C ALA A 12 -11.36 12.41 -11.36
N LEU A 13 -11.09 13.48 -10.60
CA LEU A 13 -10.46 14.69 -11.13
C LEU A 13 -8.94 14.47 -11.38
N PRO A 14 -8.35 15.18 -12.36
CA PRO A 14 -6.91 15.23 -12.55
C PRO A 14 -6.19 15.84 -11.35
N ASP A 15 -4.94 15.43 -11.11
CA ASP A 15 -4.09 15.89 -10.00
C ASP A 15 -3.91 17.42 -10.00
N GLN A 16 -3.96 18.07 -11.17
CA GLN A 16 -3.80 19.51 -11.32
C GLN A 16 -5.08 20.30 -10.99
N ALA A 17 -6.23 19.64 -10.83
CA ALA A 17 -7.49 20.32 -10.53
C ALA A 17 -7.36 21.10 -9.21
N LEU A 18 -7.90 22.33 -9.18
CA LEU A 18 -7.77 23.22 -8.03
C LEU A 18 -8.25 22.56 -6.73
N ALA A 19 -9.39 21.86 -6.77
CA ALA A 19 -9.94 21.16 -5.62
C ALA A 19 -9.01 20.03 -5.11
N VAL A 20 -8.34 19.31 -6.02
CA VAL A 20 -7.41 18.23 -5.68
C VAL A 20 -6.15 18.78 -5.03
N ARG A 21 -5.59 19.86 -5.59
CA ARG A 21 -4.43 20.57 -5.02
C ARG A 21 -4.75 21.21 -3.67
N ALA A 22 -5.94 21.77 -3.51
CA ALA A 22 -6.41 22.34 -2.25
C ALA A 22 -6.47 21.27 -1.15
N ALA A 23 -7.05 20.10 -1.45
CA ALA A 23 -7.09 18.98 -0.50
C ALA A 23 -5.70 18.48 -0.10
N ALA A 24 -4.76 18.38 -1.05
CA ALA A 24 -3.37 18.02 -0.76
C ALA A 24 -2.67 19.08 0.11
N ALA A 25 -2.89 20.36 -0.16
CA ALA A 25 -2.36 21.45 0.64
C ALA A 25 -2.93 21.46 2.07
N GLU A 26 -4.21 21.16 2.24
CA GLU A 26 -4.84 21.08 3.57
C GLU A 26 -4.28 19.90 4.38
N LEU A 27 -4.14 18.71 3.76
CA LEU A 27 -3.52 17.57 4.42
C LEU A 27 -2.06 17.84 4.80
N ARG A 28 -1.32 18.55 3.95
CA ARG A 28 0.06 19.00 4.26
C ARG A 28 0.09 19.93 5.45
N ALA A 29 -0.76 20.96 5.47
CA ALA A 29 -0.82 21.92 6.57
C ALA A 29 -1.12 21.23 7.90
N ARG A 30 -2.00 20.22 7.91
CA ARG A 30 -2.26 19.40 9.10
C ARG A 30 -1.03 18.62 9.55
N ALA A 31 -0.27 18.04 8.62
CA ALA A 31 0.98 17.35 8.94
C ALA A 31 2.02 18.30 9.53
N GLU A 32 2.22 19.47 8.92
CA GLU A 32 3.19 20.47 9.39
C GLU A 32 2.80 21.09 10.74
N ALA A 33 1.50 21.20 11.03
CA ALA A 33 1.00 21.67 12.32
C ALA A 33 1.10 20.62 13.45
N ASP A 34 1.08 19.32 13.10
CA ASP A 34 1.16 18.23 14.08
C ASP A 34 2.60 18.01 14.55
N ARG A 35 2.91 18.52 15.76
CA ARG A 35 4.20 18.35 16.43
C ARG A 35 4.36 17.02 17.17
N SER A 36 3.36 16.13 17.13
CA SER A 36 3.40 14.87 17.90
C SER A 36 4.35 13.82 17.33
N GLN A 37 4.75 13.93 16.06
CA GLN A 37 5.72 13.02 15.45
C GLN A 37 6.55 13.71 14.35
N PRO A 38 7.79 13.26 14.10
CA PRO A 38 8.59 13.75 12.98
C PRO A 38 8.03 13.20 11.66
N TRP A 39 7.72 14.10 10.73
CA TRP A 39 7.27 13.75 9.40
C TRP A 39 8.46 13.65 8.45
N PRO A 40 8.67 12.52 7.74
CA PRO A 40 9.71 12.45 6.73
C PRO A 40 9.35 13.37 5.56
N LEU A 41 10.14 14.42 5.38
CA LEU A 41 10.00 15.38 4.29
C LEU A 41 10.72 14.88 3.03
N PRO A 42 10.26 15.29 1.82
CA PRO A 42 9.16 16.21 1.55
C PRO A 42 7.79 15.52 1.42
N LEU A 43 6.75 16.12 2.01
CA LEU A 43 5.35 15.74 1.82
C LEU A 43 4.80 16.28 0.49
N THR A 44 5.25 15.70 -0.62
CA THR A 44 4.84 16.10 -1.98
C THR A 44 3.35 15.85 -2.24
N ASP A 45 2.74 16.60 -3.17
CA ASP A 45 1.33 16.41 -3.55
C ASP A 45 1.07 14.95 -3.99
N SER A 46 1.96 14.37 -4.82
CA SER A 46 1.80 13.00 -5.32
C SER A 46 1.92 11.93 -4.22
N PHE A 47 2.59 12.21 -3.12
CA PHE A 47 2.60 11.35 -1.93
C PHE A 47 1.29 11.47 -1.15
N LEU A 48 0.87 12.70 -0.84
CA LEU A 48 -0.34 12.97 -0.06
C LEU A 48 -1.63 12.52 -0.76
N LEU A 49 -1.66 12.62 -2.10
CA LEU A 49 -2.81 12.18 -2.89
C LEU A 49 -3.09 10.68 -2.76
N ARG A 50 -2.11 9.86 -2.40
CA ARG A 50 -2.31 8.42 -2.13
C ARG A 50 -3.28 8.21 -0.98
N PHE A 51 -3.12 8.99 0.08
CA PHE A 51 -3.94 8.91 1.30
C PHE A 51 -5.33 9.50 1.08
N LEU A 52 -5.40 10.62 0.37
CA LEU A 52 -6.67 11.25 0.00
C LEU A 52 -7.51 10.32 -0.87
N ARG A 53 -6.93 9.75 -1.94
CA ARG A 53 -7.64 8.83 -2.83
C ARG A 53 -8.06 7.54 -2.13
N ALA A 54 -7.21 6.98 -1.27
CA ALA A 54 -7.53 5.79 -0.50
C ALA A 54 -8.70 5.97 0.48
N ARG A 55 -9.14 7.21 0.72
CA ARG A 55 -10.25 7.56 1.61
C ARG A 55 -11.27 8.48 0.94
N ASP A 56 -11.37 8.42 -0.39
CA ASP A 56 -12.34 9.18 -1.18
C ASP A 56 -12.36 10.69 -0.89
N PHE A 57 -11.16 11.24 -0.63
CA PHE A 57 -10.93 12.64 -0.24
C PHE A 57 -11.58 13.06 1.08
N ASN A 58 -12.00 12.10 1.92
CA ASN A 58 -12.32 12.38 3.31
C ASN A 58 -11.03 12.71 4.08
N LEU A 59 -10.87 13.99 4.40
CA LEU A 59 -9.65 14.53 4.97
C LEU A 59 -9.30 13.96 6.35
N GLU A 60 -10.29 13.74 7.22
CA GLU A 60 -10.07 13.14 8.54
C GLU A 60 -9.59 11.69 8.44
N LEU A 61 -10.21 10.92 7.56
CA LEU A 61 -9.81 9.53 7.33
C LEU A 61 -8.44 9.44 6.65
N ALA A 62 -8.15 10.31 5.69
CA ALA A 62 -6.85 10.40 5.03
C ALA A 62 -5.74 10.79 6.01
N TRP A 63 -6.03 11.75 6.90
CA TRP A 63 -5.14 12.17 7.96
C TRP A 63 -4.81 11.03 8.93
N ARG A 64 -5.83 10.31 9.40
CA ARG A 64 -5.65 9.13 10.25
C ARG A 64 -4.83 8.05 9.55
N LEU A 65 -5.07 7.81 8.25
CA LEU A 65 -4.31 6.85 7.46
C LEU A 65 -2.84 7.25 7.34
N LEU A 66 -2.56 8.54 7.11
CA LEU A 66 -1.19 9.06 7.03
C LEU A 66 -0.44 8.87 8.36
N LYS A 67 -1.07 9.17 9.50
CA LYS A 67 -0.50 8.90 10.83
C LYS A 67 -0.20 7.41 11.03
N ASN A 68 -1.17 6.55 10.72
CA ASN A 68 -1.04 5.10 10.87
C ASN A 68 0.08 4.54 9.99
N TYR A 69 0.23 5.04 8.76
CA TYR A 69 1.30 4.64 7.86
C TYR A 69 2.68 4.90 8.46
N HIS A 70 2.93 6.11 8.98
CA HIS A 70 4.22 6.42 9.60
C HIS A 70 4.44 5.68 10.93
N LYS A 71 3.41 5.58 11.76
CA LYS A 71 3.45 4.82 13.02
C LYS A 71 3.80 3.35 12.77
N TRP A 72 3.10 2.69 11.84
CA TRP A 72 3.34 1.29 11.50
C TRP A 72 4.77 1.07 10.98
N ARG A 73 5.28 2.01 10.17
CA ARG A 73 6.67 1.94 9.70
C ARG A 73 7.69 2.05 10.83
N ALA A 74 7.43 2.89 11.84
CA ALA A 74 8.29 3.01 13.02
C ALA A 74 8.21 1.80 13.95
N GLU A 75 7.04 1.17 14.07
CA GLU A 75 6.80 -0.01 14.93
C GLU A 75 7.23 -1.34 14.28
N CYS A 76 7.50 -1.34 12.97
CA CYS A 76 7.86 -2.54 12.20
C CYS A 76 9.19 -2.39 11.43
N PRO A 77 10.30 -1.93 12.04
CA PRO A 77 11.58 -1.73 11.35
C PRO A 77 12.13 -3.01 10.70
N GLU A 78 11.82 -4.19 11.24
CA GLU A 78 12.22 -5.48 10.62
C GLU A 78 11.64 -5.68 9.21
N ILE A 79 10.53 -5.00 8.89
CA ILE A 79 9.93 -5.03 7.56
C ILE A 79 10.34 -3.79 6.77
N THR A 80 10.43 -2.62 7.41
CA THR A 80 10.42 -1.31 6.73
C THR A 80 11.76 -0.61 6.65
N ALA A 81 12.75 -0.99 7.47
CA ALA A 81 14.03 -0.28 7.58
C ALA A 81 14.91 -0.47 6.33
N ASP A 82 14.87 -1.66 5.73
CA ASP A 82 15.56 -1.97 4.49
C ASP A 82 14.57 -2.48 3.44
N LEU A 83 14.31 -1.66 2.42
CA LEU A 83 13.49 -2.02 1.26
C LEU A 83 14.35 -2.35 0.03
N GLN A 84 15.63 -2.65 0.21
CA GLN A 84 16.48 -3.11 -0.88
C GLN A 84 16.06 -4.51 -1.34
N PRO A 85 15.84 -4.73 -2.65
CA PRO A 85 15.42 -6.03 -3.18
C PRO A 85 16.46 -7.14 -3.01
N SER A 86 17.71 -6.83 -2.67
CA SER A 86 18.79 -7.83 -2.54
C SER A 86 18.45 -8.94 -1.55
N SER A 87 17.82 -8.62 -0.42
CA SER A 87 17.43 -9.57 0.63
C SER A 87 16.34 -10.58 0.19
N ILE A 88 15.50 -10.20 -0.78
CA ILE A 88 14.36 -10.99 -1.26
C ILE A 88 14.50 -11.44 -2.72
N LEU A 89 15.63 -11.15 -3.36
CA LEU A 89 15.80 -11.39 -4.80
C LEU A 89 15.69 -12.89 -5.16
N ASN A 90 16.22 -13.76 -4.30
CA ASN A 90 16.13 -15.20 -4.49
C ASN A 90 14.68 -15.71 -4.34
N LEU A 91 13.88 -15.12 -3.44
CA LEU A 91 12.45 -15.42 -3.31
C LEU A 91 11.67 -14.97 -4.56
N LEU A 92 11.99 -13.80 -5.11
CA LEU A 92 11.41 -13.33 -6.38
C LEU A 92 11.79 -14.23 -7.55
N ARG A 93 13.06 -14.66 -7.64
CA ARG A 93 13.55 -15.58 -8.70
C ARG A 93 12.93 -16.97 -8.61
N ALA A 94 12.62 -17.45 -7.41
CA ALA A 94 11.83 -18.66 -7.20
C ALA A 94 10.37 -18.49 -7.67
N GLY A 95 9.95 -17.27 -8.00
CA GLY A 95 8.63 -16.99 -8.53
C GLY A 95 7.54 -16.92 -7.46
N TYR A 96 7.91 -16.62 -6.20
CA TYR A 96 6.95 -16.44 -5.12
C TYR A 96 5.88 -15.40 -5.43
N HIS A 97 6.25 -14.30 -6.08
CA HIS A 97 5.37 -13.17 -6.32
C HIS A 97 5.38 -12.72 -7.78
N GLY A 98 4.24 -12.24 -8.26
CA GLY A 98 4.11 -11.61 -9.57
C GLY A 98 3.02 -10.55 -9.60
N VAL A 99 3.16 -9.62 -10.53
CA VAL A 99 2.16 -8.59 -10.84
C VAL A 99 1.68 -8.80 -12.26
N LEU A 100 0.36 -8.94 -12.46
CA LEU A 100 -0.16 -9.08 -13.82
C LEU A 100 0.02 -7.79 -14.61
N ARG A 101 0.36 -7.96 -15.89
CA ARG A 101 0.51 -6.83 -16.84
C ARG A 101 -0.80 -6.10 -16.99
N SER A 102 -1.87 -6.86 -17.22
CA SER A 102 -3.23 -6.34 -17.34
C SER A 102 -3.85 -6.10 -15.97
N ARG A 103 -4.67 -5.06 -15.89
CA ARG A 103 -5.61 -4.84 -14.79
C ARG A 103 -6.81 -5.76 -14.97
N ASP A 104 -7.58 -5.97 -13.91
CA ASP A 104 -8.85 -6.67 -14.02
C ASP A 104 -9.94 -5.78 -14.67
N PRO A 105 -11.17 -6.30 -14.91
CA PRO A 105 -12.24 -5.51 -15.53
C PRO A 105 -12.67 -4.26 -14.75
N HIS A 106 -12.32 -4.16 -13.47
CA HIS A 106 -12.58 -2.99 -12.63
C HIS A 106 -11.39 -2.02 -12.56
N GLY A 107 -10.31 -2.28 -13.30
CA GLY A 107 -9.09 -1.46 -13.29
C GLY A 107 -8.16 -1.73 -12.11
N SER A 108 -8.47 -2.70 -11.24
CA SER A 108 -7.63 -3.05 -10.10
C SER A 108 -6.33 -3.69 -10.57
N ARG A 109 -5.21 -3.36 -9.90
CA ARG A 109 -3.95 -4.08 -10.12
C ARG A 109 -4.06 -5.48 -9.51
N VAL A 110 -3.61 -6.51 -10.24
CA VAL A 110 -3.71 -7.90 -9.76
C VAL A 110 -2.34 -8.43 -9.35
N LEU A 111 -2.25 -8.85 -8.09
CA LEU A 111 -1.06 -9.43 -7.47
C LEU A 111 -1.26 -10.94 -7.31
N ILE A 112 -0.20 -11.72 -7.53
CA ILE A 112 -0.21 -13.17 -7.35
C ILE A 112 0.89 -13.53 -6.35
N TYR A 113 0.54 -14.35 -5.37
CA TYR A 113 1.44 -14.95 -4.39
C TYR A 113 1.31 -16.47 -4.47
N ARG A 114 2.42 -17.18 -4.67
CA ARG A 114 2.47 -18.65 -4.75
C ARG A 114 3.19 -19.19 -3.53
N ILE A 115 2.44 -19.66 -2.54
CA ILE A 115 3.03 -20.08 -1.26
C ILE A 115 3.97 -21.27 -1.42
N GLY A 116 3.71 -22.19 -2.36
CA GLY A 116 4.61 -23.31 -2.62
C GLY A 116 6.05 -22.92 -3.01
N GLN A 117 6.30 -21.66 -3.40
CA GLN A 117 7.65 -21.15 -3.73
C GLN A 117 8.35 -20.45 -2.55
N TRP A 118 7.66 -20.27 -1.42
CA TRP A 118 8.27 -19.79 -0.19
C TRP A 118 8.92 -20.98 0.54
N ASP A 119 10.24 -21.00 0.63
CA ASP A 119 10.92 -21.92 1.55
C ASP A 119 11.02 -21.28 2.95
N PRO A 120 10.30 -21.80 3.97
CA PRO A 120 10.30 -21.25 5.32
C PRO A 120 11.61 -21.52 6.08
N LYS A 121 12.57 -22.26 5.52
CA LYS A 121 13.92 -22.37 6.07
C LYS A 121 14.84 -21.25 5.59
N MET A 122 14.56 -20.70 4.41
CA MET A 122 15.38 -19.65 3.79
C MET A 122 14.83 -18.25 4.04
N PHE A 123 13.51 -18.09 4.07
CA PHE A 123 12.85 -16.79 4.21
C PHE A 123 11.89 -16.77 5.39
N THR A 124 11.95 -15.68 6.14
CA THR A 124 11.03 -15.40 7.23
C THR A 124 9.70 -14.84 6.70
N ALA A 125 8.66 -14.84 7.53
CA ALA A 125 7.39 -14.17 7.24
C ALA A 125 7.58 -12.66 7.06
N TYR A 126 8.61 -12.07 7.69
CA TYR A 126 8.98 -10.68 7.47
C TYR A 126 9.55 -10.45 6.08
N ASP A 127 10.38 -11.36 5.57
CA ASP A 127 10.93 -11.27 4.22
C ASP A 127 9.81 -11.37 3.17
N VAL A 128 8.90 -12.32 3.38
CA VAL A 128 7.70 -12.49 2.55
C VAL A 128 6.83 -11.23 2.59
N PHE A 129 6.59 -10.66 3.77
CA PHE A 129 5.79 -9.44 3.89
C PHE A 129 6.49 -8.22 3.28
N ARG A 130 7.82 -8.17 3.31
CA ARG A 130 8.62 -7.14 2.65
C ARG A 130 8.42 -7.15 1.14
N VAL A 131 8.24 -8.32 0.50
CA VAL A 131 7.88 -8.41 -0.93
C VAL A 131 6.58 -7.65 -1.21
N SER A 132 5.55 -7.86 -0.38
CA SER A 132 4.26 -7.19 -0.50
C SER A 132 4.41 -5.67 -0.30
N LEU A 133 5.22 -5.25 0.67
CA LEU A 133 5.46 -3.83 0.94
C LEU A 133 6.20 -3.13 -0.21
N ILE A 134 7.30 -3.71 -0.69
CA ILE A 134 8.05 -3.18 -1.85
C ILE A 134 7.12 -3.04 -3.05
N THR A 135 6.34 -4.08 -3.33
CA THR A 135 5.38 -4.06 -4.45
C THR A 135 4.33 -2.96 -4.27
N SER A 136 3.80 -2.81 -3.06
CA SER A 136 2.81 -1.78 -2.72
C SER A 136 3.37 -0.38 -2.93
N GLU A 137 4.61 -0.10 -2.50
CA GLU A 137 5.29 1.19 -2.71
C GLU A 137 5.55 1.52 -4.19
N LEU A 138 5.65 0.50 -5.04
CA LEU A 138 5.79 0.68 -6.48
C LEU A 138 4.45 0.95 -7.15
N ILE A 139 3.46 0.07 -6.94
CA ILE A 139 2.17 0.16 -7.65
C ILE A 139 1.31 1.34 -7.17
N VAL A 140 1.50 1.80 -5.92
CA VAL A 140 0.78 2.97 -5.39
C VAL A 140 1.17 4.26 -6.10
N LYS A 141 2.27 4.30 -6.87
CA LYS A 141 2.64 5.47 -7.68
C LYS A 141 1.71 5.67 -8.88
N GLU A 142 0.93 4.66 -9.24
CA GLU A 142 0.02 4.69 -10.38
C GLU A 142 -1.34 5.26 -9.96
N THR A 143 -1.76 6.35 -10.57
CA THR A 143 -3.07 6.98 -10.28
C THR A 143 -4.24 6.00 -10.45
N GLU A 144 -4.18 5.15 -11.47
CA GLU A 144 -5.22 4.12 -11.70
C GLU A 144 -5.26 3.07 -10.58
N THR A 145 -4.13 2.74 -9.97
CA THR A 145 -4.11 1.83 -8.81
C THR A 145 -4.63 2.53 -7.55
N GLN A 146 -4.33 3.83 -7.37
CA GLN A 146 -4.90 4.61 -6.27
C GLN A 146 -6.43 4.74 -6.35
N ARG A 147 -6.99 4.77 -7.58
CA ARG A 147 -8.44 4.89 -7.82
C ARG A 147 -9.16 3.54 -7.76
N ASN A 148 -8.60 2.51 -8.38
CA ASN A 148 -9.28 1.23 -8.61
C ASN A 148 -8.81 0.12 -7.66
N GLY A 149 -7.84 0.43 -6.80
CA GLY A 149 -7.31 -0.49 -5.80
C GLY A 149 -6.51 -1.66 -6.36
N VAL A 150 -6.38 -2.69 -5.52
CA VAL A 150 -5.54 -3.86 -5.74
C VAL A 150 -6.33 -5.11 -5.36
N LYS A 151 -6.15 -6.20 -6.12
CA LYS A 151 -6.65 -7.53 -5.79
C LYS A 151 -5.49 -8.49 -5.69
N ALA A 152 -5.43 -9.26 -4.60
CA ALA A 152 -4.37 -10.23 -4.37
C ALA A 152 -4.93 -11.65 -4.46
N ILE A 153 -4.26 -12.50 -5.24
CA ILE A 153 -4.53 -13.93 -5.35
C ILE A 153 -3.45 -14.66 -4.58
N PHE A 154 -3.85 -15.40 -3.55
CA PHE A 154 -2.96 -16.29 -2.81
C PHE A 154 -3.22 -17.73 -3.24
N ASP A 155 -2.30 -18.27 -4.04
CA ASP A 155 -2.25 -19.70 -4.34
C ASP A 155 -1.60 -20.40 -3.14
N LEU A 156 -2.44 -21.08 -2.36
CA LEU A 156 -2.04 -21.82 -1.15
C LEU A 156 -1.59 -23.25 -1.46
N GLN A 157 -1.51 -23.66 -2.73
CA GLN A 157 -0.93 -24.94 -3.09
C GLN A 157 0.51 -25.04 -2.55
N GLY A 158 0.81 -26.12 -1.83
CA GLY A 158 2.09 -26.32 -1.18
C GLY A 158 2.22 -25.68 0.21
N TRP A 159 1.14 -25.16 0.80
CA TRP A 159 1.11 -24.76 2.21
C TRP A 159 1.49 -25.92 3.16
N ARG A 160 2.27 -25.63 4.20
CA ARG A 160 2.82 -26.61 5.16
C ARG A 160 2.77 -26.01 6.57
N PHE A 161 2.80 -26.86 7.60
CA PHE A 161 2.90 -26.40 8.99
C PHE A 161 4.11 -25.49 9.24
N ALA A 162 5.23 -25.73 8.55
CA ALA A 162 6.40 -24.86 8.64
C ALA A 162 6.11 -23.40 8.27
N HIS A 163 5.21 -23.13 7.30
CA HIS A 163 4.75 -21.76 7.01
C HIS A 163 3.90 -21.23 8.17
N ALA A 164 2.96 -22.04 8.67
CA ALA A 164 2.06 -21.65 9.75
C ALA A 164 2.81 -21.27 11.03
N PHE A 165 3.88 -21.99 11.37
CA PHE A 165 4.73 -21.68 12.53
C PHE A 165 5.40 -20.30 12.45
N GLN A 166 5.59 -19.75 11.24
CA GLN A 166 6.11 -18.40 11.09
C GLN A 166 5.04 -17.31 11.27
N ILE A 167 3.76 -17.63 11.13
CA ILE A 167 2.64 -16.69 11.29
C ILE A 167 2.21 -16.65 12.75
N CYS A 168 3.05 -16.05 13.60
CA CYS A 168 2.73 -15.84 15.01
C CYS A 168 1.74 -14.66 15.20
N PRO A 169 1.09 -14.52 16.37
CA PRO A 169 0.11 -13.45 16.62
C PRO A 169 0.63 -12.03 16.35
N THR A 170 1.93 -11.78 16.56
CA THR A 170 2.56 -10.49 16.26
C THR A 170 2.61 -10.23 14.76
N VAL A 171 3.00 -11.23 13.96
CA VAL A 171 3.00 -11.15 12.49
C VAL A 171 1.57 -10.95 11.97
N ALA A 172 0.60 -11.72 12.50
CA ALA A 172 -0.80 -11.59 12.11
C ALA A 172 -1.36 -10.17 12.38
N ARG A 173 -1.06 -9.58 13.54
CA ARG A 173 -1.45 -8.19 13.85
C ARG A 173 -0.84 -7.18 12.88
N ARG A 174 0.42 -7.36 12.51
CA ARG A 174 1.10 -6.48 11.54
C ARG A 174 0.53 -6.60 10.14
N ILE A 175 0.19 -7.82 9.71
CA ILE A 175 -0.49 -8.07 8.43
C ILE A 175 -1.85 -7.37 8.43
N ALA A 176 -2.66 -7.56 9.49
CA ALA A 176 -3.98 -6.96 9.59
C ALA A 176 -3.91 -5.42 9.49
N ALA A 177 -2.96 -4.79 10.18
CA ALA A 177 -2.80 -3.34 10.20
C ALA A 177 -2.53 -2.69 8.82
N VAL A 178 -2.06 -3.45 7.83
CA VAL A 178 -1.81 -2.94 6.46
C VAL A 178 -3.02 -3.13 5.54
N VAL A 179 -3.92 -4.07 5.88
CA VAL A 179 -5.10 -4.40 5.07
C VAL A 179 -6.35 -3.63 5.49
N THR A 180 -6.40 -3.14 6.73
CA THR A 180 -7.54 -2.40 7.33
C THR A 180 -7.27 -0.90 7.46
#